data_AF-A0A7W7T5S7-F1
#
_entry.id   AF-A0A7W7T5S7-F1
#
_cell.length_a   1.000
_cell.length_b   1.000
_cell.length_c   1.000
_cell.angle_alpha   90.00
_cell.angle_beta   90.00
_cell.angle_gamma   90.00
#
_symmetry.space_group_name_H-M   'P 1'
#
loop_
_entity.id
_entity.type
_entity.pdbx_description
1 polymer ?
#
loop_
_entity_poly.entity_id
_entity_poly.type
_entity_poly.pdbx_seq_one_letter_code
_entity_poly.pdbx_strand_id
1 'polypeptide(L)'
;MSAVPASRRSRRRFAFVAVLSGLAGSVLLALSLTGTLAAFTAAITNSTDTVSTGSLIMRETDGSNTCTSNSSSTNSATCATINKYTGSVLAPGGSATKTVTLANDGTGTPATFTLTPGTCSQSGSVSGITPANDFCTQVTLKVYVGATATGSPIYNGTLAAFTTPLSLTPLAASATQPYTFQVSLPSSLGNSYQGLTASQALTWTFSS
;
A
#
# COMPACT_ATOMS: atom_id res chain seq x y z
N MET A 1 -17.78 -122.51 1.05
CA MET A 1 -17.65 -121.43 0.05
C MET A 1 -18.78 -120.42 0.26
N SER A 2 -18.47 -119.14 0.04
CA SER A 2 -19.37 -117.98 -0.14
C SER A 2 -19.74 -117.11 1.08
N ALA A 3 -18.87 -116.10 1.29
CA ALA A 3 -19.08 -114.64 1.39
C ALA A 3 -20.18 -114.00 2.28
N VAL A 4 -19.68 -113.09 3.13
CA VAL A 4 -20.36 -112.02 3.88
C VAL A 4 -20.84 -110.90 2.95
N PRO A 5 -21.91 -110.15 3.31
CA PRO A 5 -21.98 -108.74 2.98
C PRO A 5 -22.01 -107.85 4.23
N ALA A 6 -21.05 -106.91 4.30
CA ALA A 6 -21.01 -105.84 5.29
C ALA A 6 -21.90 -104.66 4.86
N SER A 7 -22.79 -104.18 5.74
CA SER A 7 -23.69 -103.06 5.46
C SER A 7 -23.32 -101.78 6.23
N ARG A 8 -22.57 -100.91 5.53
CA ARG A 8 -22.84 -99.48 5.23
C ARG A 8 -23.45 -98.51 6.28
N ARG A 9 -23.46 -98.76 7.60
CA ARG A 9 -24.13 -97.83 8.54
C ARG A 9 -23.22 -96.79 9.22
N SER A 10 -21.89 -96.96 9.20
CA SER A 10 -20.94 -96.10 9.95
C SER A 10 -20.52 -94.81 9.21
N ARG A 11 -20.53 -94.80 7.87
CA ARG A 11 -19.95 -93.73 7.04
C ARG A 11 -20.73 -92.41 7.02
N ARG A 12 -22.03 -92.43 7.35
CA ARG A 12 -22.90 -91.24 7.31
C ARG A 12 -22.69 -90.32 8.51
N ARG A 13 -22.39 -90.86 9.70
CA ARG A 13 -22.22 -90.03 10.90
C ARG A 13 -20.94 -89.18 10.86
N PHE A 14 -19.86 -89.73 10.30
CA PHE A 14 -18.62 -88.99 10.07
C PHE A 14 -18.75 -87.88 9.01
N ALA A 15 -19.54 -88.11 7.96
CA ALA A 15 -19.76 -87.11 6.92
C ALA A 15 -20.52 -85.87 7.45
N PHE A 16 -21.50 -86.05 8.33
CA PHE A 16 -22.23 -84.93 8.95
C PHE A 16 -21.35 -84.09 9.89
N VAL A 17 -20.47 -84.74 10.67
CA VAL A 17 -19.54 -84.03 11.55
C VAL A 17 -18.51 -83.24 10.74
N ALA A 18 -18.00 -83.82 9.64
CA ALA A 18 -17.03 -83.17 8.76
C ALA A 18 -17.61 -81.93 8.04
N VAL A 19 -18.89 -81.97 7.63
CA VAL A 19 -19.57 -80.83 6.97
C VAL A 19 -19.83 -79.70 7.96
N LEU A 20 -20.24 -79.99 9.20
CA LEU A 20 -20.47 -78.98 10.23
C LEU A 20 -19.17 -78.29 10.67
N SER A 21 -18.06 -79.03 10.79
CA SER A 21 -16.75 -78.43 11.07
C SER A 21 -16.24 -77.57 9.90
N GLY A 22 -16.51 -77.96 8.66
CA GLY A 22 -16.16 -77.18 7.47
C GLY A 22 -16.94 -75.86 7.39
N LEU A 23 -18.24 -75.89 7.69
CA LEU A 23 -19.08 -74.68 7.74
C LEU A 23 -18.64 -73.73 8.85
N ALA A 24 -18.41 -74.22 10.07
CA ALA A 24 -17.90 -73.39 11.17
C ALA A 24 -16.51 -72.79 10.87
N GLY A 25 -15.61 -73.58 10.26
CA GLY A 25 -14.29 -73.12 9.82
C GLY A 25 -14.38 -72.06 8.72
N SER A 26 -15.26 -72.25 7.73
CA SER A 26 -15.45 -71.29 6.63
C SER A 26 -16.12 -69.98 7.07
N VAL A 27 -17.02 -70.01 8.06
CA VAL A 27 -17.61 -68.81 8.69
C VAL A 27 -16.57 -68.06 9.53
N LEU A 28 -15.72 -68.78 10.29
CA LEU A 28 -14.61 -68.18 11.03
C LEU A 28 -13.53 -67.60 10.08
N LEU A 29 -13.25 -68.25 8.95
CA LEU A 29 -12.37 -67.74 7.89
C LEU A 29 -12.97 -66.50 7.19
N ALA A 30 -14.29 -66.49 6.93
CA ALA A 30 -14.99 -65.33 6.38
C ALA A 30 -15.02 -64.14 7.35
N LEU A 31 -15.17 -64.38 8.66
CA LEU A 31 -15.04 -63.35 9.69
C LEU A 31 -13.58 -62.87 9.88
N SER A 32 -12.59 -63.70 9.57
CA SER A 32 -11.17 -63.29 9.57
C SER A 32 -10.76 -62.47 8.34
N LEU A 33 -11.55 -62.52 7.26
CA LEU A 33 -11.38 -61.73 6.04
C LEU A 33 -12.21 -60.43 6.03
N THR A 34 -13.14 -60.27 6.97
CA THR A 34 -13.54 -58.94 7.48
C THR A 34 -12.50 -58.38 8.44
N GLY A 35 -11.23 -58.74 8.25
CA GLY A 35 -10.12 -57.91 8.67
C GLY A 35 -10.35 -56.55 8.06
N THR A 36 -10.73 -55.61 8.92
CA THR A 36 -10.70 -54.18 8.70
C THR A 36 -9.74 -53.85 7.57
N LEU A 37 -10.26 -53.44 6.41
CA LEU A 37 -9.56 -52.47 5.57
C LEU A 37 -9.49 -51.21 6.46
N ALA A 38 -8.60 -51.25 7.45
CA ALA A 38 -8.09 -50.08 8.12
C ALA A 38 -7.29 -49.39 7.02
N ALA A 39 -8.00 -48.73 6.11
CA ALA A 39 -7.41 -47.68 5.33
C ALA A 39 -7.04 -46.65 6.40
N PHE A 40 -5.79 -46.71 6.86
CA PHE A 40 -5.21 -45.68 7.71
C PHE A 40 -5.15 -44.41 6.85
N THR A 41 -6.27 -43.69 6.74
CA THR A 41 -6.32 -42.43 6.02
C THR A 41 -6.02 -41.34 7.03
N ALA A 42 -4.87 -40.68 6.88
CA ALA A 42 -4.54 -39.46 7.59
C ALA A 42 -4.70 -38.29 6.62
N ALA A 43 -5.39 -37.24 7.05
CA ALA A 43 -5.57 -36.01 6.27
C ALA A 43 -5.24 -34.80 7.16
N ILE A 44 -4.66 -33.78 6.55
CA ILE A 44 -4.43 -32.47 7.17
C ILE A 44 -5.13 -31.44 6.29
N THR A 45 -6.02 -30.66 6.89
CA THR A 45 -6.73 -29.57 6.20
C THR A 45 -6.21 -28.26 6.75
N ASN A 46 -5.60 -27.44 5.89
CA ASN A 46 -5.19 -26.07 6.23
C ASN A 46 -6.31 -25.11 5.84
N SER A 47 -7.24 -24.84 6.76
CA SER A 47 -8.41 -23.99 6.50
C SER A 47 -8.12 -22.49 6.55
N THR A 48 -6.86 -22.11 6.74
CA THR A 48 -6.42 -20.71 6.98
C THR A 48 -5.47 -20.20 5.91
N ASP A 49 -5.14 -21.01 4.90
CA ASP A 49 -4.20 -20.62 3.84
C ASP A 49 -4.79 -19.46 3.03
N THR A 50 -4.29 -18.25 3.29
CA THR A 50 -4.70 -17.02 2.63
C THR A 50 -3.48 -16.23 2.17
N VAL A 51 -3.62 -15.50 1.07
CA VAL A 51 -2.62 -14.56 0.56
C VAL A 51 -3.32 -13.24 0.23
N SER A 52 -2.73 -12.13 0.64
CA SER A 52 -3.26 -10.78 0.43
C SER A 52 -2.15 -9.85 -0.07
N THR A 53 -2.51 -8.86 -0.87
CA THR A 53 -1.60 -7.78 -1.28
C THR A 53 -1.67 -6.62 -0.29
N GLY A 54 -0.53 -5.95 -0.06
CA GLY A 54 -0.51 -4.67 0.65
C GLY A 54 -1.08 -3.52 -0.19
N SER A 55 -1.36 -2.38 0.45
CA SER A 55 -1.79 -1.14 -0.22
C SER A 55 -0.87 0.03 0.16
N LEU A 56 -0.71 0.97 -0.77
CA LEU A 56 -0.10 2.27 -0.52
C LEU A 56 -1.17 3.32 -0.78
N ILE A 57 -1.59 4.07 0.25
CA ILE A 57 -2.62 5.11 0.10
C ILE A 57 -2.06 6.37 0.73
N MET A 58 -1.88 7.41 -0.09
CA MET A 58 -1.38 8.69 0.39
C MET A 58 -2.55 9.63 0.66
N ARG A 59 -2.51 10.31 1.80
CA ARG A 59 -3.41 11.41 2.12
C ARG A 59 -2.61 12.65 2.46
N GLU A 60 -3.01 13.77 1.89
CA GLU A 60 -2.50 15.10 2.18
C GLU A 60 -3.61 15.93 2.83
N THR A 61 -3.29 16.68 3.88
CA THR A 61 -4.20 17.66 4.49
C THR A 61 -3.47 18.92 4.91
N ASP A 62 -4.13 20.07 4.87
CA ASP A 62 -3.66 21.33 5.46
C ASP A 62 -4.41 21.71 6.75
N GLY A 63 -5.16 20.75 7.32
CA GLY A 63 -6.05 20.95 8.47
C GLY A 63 -7.45 21.44 8.12
N SER A 64 -7.67 21.96 6.90
CA SER A 64 -8.99 22.39 6.41
C SER A 64 -9.47 21.55 5.23
N ASN A 65 -8.56 21.28 4.29
CA ASN A 65 -8.77 20.49 3.10
C ASN A 65 -8.05 19.16 3.23
N THR A 66 -8.61 18.12 2.60
CA THR A 66 -8.04 16.78 2.56
C THR A 66 -8.08 16.25 1.13
N CYS A 67 -7.00 15.61 0.72
CA CYS A 67 -6.86 15.00 -0.61
C CYS A 67 -6.25 13.61 -0.46
N THR A 68 -6.88 12.59 -1.04
CA THR A 68 -6.45 11.19 -0.89
C THR A 68 -6.26 10.55 -2.26
N SER A 69 -5.17 9.79 -2.44
CA SER A 69 -4.77 9.18 -3.71
C SER A 69 -5.78 8.14 -4.23
N ASN A 70 -6.53 7.48 -3.35
CA ASN A 70 -7.55 6.49 -3.73
C ASN A 70 -8.86 7.09 -4.28
N SER A 71 -8.90 8.40 -4.52
CA SER A 71 -10.03 9.08 -5.17
C SER A 71 -10.15 8.78 -6.67
N SER A 72 -9.18 8.07 -7.26
CA SER A 72 -9.22 7.54 -8.63
C SER A 72 -8.83 6.06 -8.68
N SER A 73 -9.21 5.39 -9.77
CA SER A 73 -8.85 3.98 -10.03
C SER A 73 -7.35 3.73 -10.22
N THR A 74 -6.56 4.79 -10.42
CA THR A 74 -5.10 4.72 -10.59
C THR A 74 -4.32 5.06 -9.32
N ASN A 75 -4.99 5.19 -8.17
CA ASN A 75 -4.38 5.58 -6.90
C ASN A 75 -3.58 6.89 -7.02
N SER A 76 -4.17 7.89 -7.69
CA SER A 76 -3.63 9.24 -7.87
C SER A 76 -4.70 10.29 -7.60
N ALA A 77 -4.30 11.48 -7.16
CA ALA A 77 -5.21 12.60 -6.92
C ALA A 77 -4.58 13.93 -7.35
N THR A 78 -5.40 14.84 -7.89
CA THR A 78 -4.99 16.22 -8.18
C THR A 78 -5.63 17.17 -7.16
N CYS A 79 -4.82 17.68 -6.23
CA CYS A 79 -5.28 18.46 -5.09
C CYS A 79 -5.23 19.97 -5.38
N ALA A 80 -6.27 20.52 -6.03
CA ALA A 80 -6.30 21.94 -6.40
C ALA A 80 -6.56 22.90 -5.22
N THR A 81 -7.10 22.40 -4.10
CA THR A 81 -7.51 23.22 -2.94
C THR A 81 -6.39 23.49 -1.93
N ILE A 82 -5.31 22.69 -1.95
CA ILE A 82 -4.19 22.83 -1.03
C ILE A 82 -3.04 23.56 -1.73
N ASN A 83 -2.95 24.87 -1.52
CA ASN A 83 -1.86 25.71 -2.05
C ASN A 83 -0.67 25.74 -1.08
N LYS A 84 0.46 25.17 -1.48
CA LYS A 84 1.69 25.05 -0.66
C LYS A 84 2.47 26.36 -0.60
N TYR A 85 2.25 27.25 -1.57
CA TYR A 85 2.81 28.61 -1.57
C TYR A 85 1.83 29.63 -0.99
N THR A 86 0.90 29.15 -0.15
CA THR A 86 -0.09 29.90 0.63
C THR A 86 -1.19 30.61 -0.17
N GLY A 87 -0.93 30.98 -1.43
CA GLY A 87 -1.83 31.82 -2.23
C GLY A 87 -1.93 33.25 -1.72
N SER A 88 -1.08 33.64 -0.76
CA SER A 88 -1.08 34.98 -0.19
C SER A 88 -0.35 35.95 -1.09
N VAL A 89 -0.84 37.19 -1.14
CA VAL A 89 -0.12 38.29 -1.78
C VAL A 89 1.02 38.72 -0.85
N LEU A 90 2.25 38.65 -1.36
CA LEU A 90 3.44 39.07 -0.63
C LEU A 90 3.92 40.43 -1.15
N ALA A 91 4.25 41.34 -0.23
CA ALA A 91 5.04 42.52 -0.53
C ALA A 91 6.54 42.17 -0.57
N PRO A 92 7.39 43.00 -1.22
CA PRO A 92 8.85 42.84 -1.13
C PRO A 92 9.34 42.74 0.31
N GLY A 93 10.21 41.77 0.60
CA GLY A 93 10.68 41.46 1.96
C GLY A 93 9.71 40.62 2.80
N GLY A 94 8.49 40.37 2.29
CA GLY A 94 7.48 39.55 2.94
C GLY A 94 7.79 38.04 2.83
N SER A 95 7.18 37.28 3.74
CA SER A 95 7.20 35.82 3.71
C SER A 95 5.87 35.24 4.16
N ALA A 96 5.56 34.04 3.70
CA ALA A 96 4.41 33.27 4.17
C ALA A 96 4.78 31.79 4.29
N THR A 97 4.08 31.10 5.18
CA THR A 97 4.32 29.71 5.50
C THR A 97 3.02 28.91 5.38
N LYS A 98 3.10 27.70 4.82
CA LYS A 98 2.00 26.73 4.79
C LYS A 98 2.52 25.38 5.24
N THR A 99 1.79 24.75 6.17
CA THR A 99 2.06 23.39 6.60
C THR A 99 1.04 22.45 5.97
N VAL A 100 1.51 21.31 5.49
CA VAL A 100 0.69 20.17 5.05
C VAL A 100 1.15 18.93 5.79
N THR A 101 0.23 18.03 6.09
CA THR A 101 0.51 16.74 6.70
C THR A 101 0.24 15.64 5.69
N LEU A 102 1.25 14.81 5.46
CA LEU A 102 1.16 13.62 4.62
C LEU A 102 0.98 12.40 5.51
N ALA A 103 0.12 11.48 5.11
CA ALA A 103 -0.14 10.23 5.78
C ALA A 103 -0.07 9.06 4.80
N ASN A 104 0.41 7.92 5.27
CA ASN A 104 0.25 6.64 4.59
C ASN A 104 -0.90 5.87 5.25
N ASP A 105 -2.09 6.00 4.67
CA ASP A 105 -3.30 5.28 5.11
C ASP A 105 -3.36 3.85 4.54
N GLY A 106 -2.32 3.41 3.84
CA GLY A 106 -2.17 2.04 3.33
C GLY A 106 -1.66 1.05 4.37
N THR A 107 -1.46 -0.20 3.94
CA THR A 107 -0.97 -1.30 4.79
C THR A 107 0.52 -1.62 4.59
N GLY A 108 1.13 -1.13 3.50
CA GLY A 108 2.56 -1.30 3.21
C GLY A 108 3.37 -0.03 3.45
N THR A 109 4.69 -0.19 3.67
CA THR A 109 5.66 0.91 3.65
C THR A 109 6.18 1.04 2.21
N PRO A 110 6.18 2.24 1.60
CA PRO A 110 6.74 2.40 0.26
C PRO A 110 8.27 2.23 0.30
N ALA A 111 8.86 1.70 -0.77
CA ALA A 111 10.31 1.65 -0.92
C ALA A 111 10.91 3.05 -1.10
N THR A 112 10.18 3.94 -1.79
CA THR A 112 10.60 5.34 -1.98
C THR A 112 9.46 6.32 -1.75
N PHE A 113 9.81 7.49 -1.23
CA PHE A 113 8.93 8.64 -1.11
C PHE A 113 9.63 9.88 -1.67
N THR A 114 9.00 10.56 -2.62
CA THR A 114 9.56 11.76 -3.24
C THR A 114 8.58 12.92 -3.33
N LEU A 115 9.12 14.14 -3.36
CA LEU A 115 8.44 15.36 -3.79
C LEU A 115 9.07 15.83 -5.09
N THR A 116 8.32 15.72 -6.19
CA THR A 116 8.78 16.14 -7.52
C THR A 116 8.19 17.50 -7.87
N PRO A 117 9.03 18.51 -8.15
CA PRO A 117 8.56 19.79 -8.67
C PRO A 117 8.31 19.75 -10.18
N GLY A 118 7.27 20.43 -10.62
CA GLY A 118 7.08 20.81 -12.02
C GLY A 118 7.86 22.07 -12.38
N THR A 119 7.71 22.55 -13.62
CA THR A 119 8.31 23.81 -14.04
C THR A 119 7.60 25.00 -13.37
N CYS A 120 8.37 25.97 -12.85
CA CYS A 120 7.80 27.23 -12.41
C CYS A 120 7.36 28.06 -13.62
N SER A 121 6.16 28.61 -13.54
CA SER A 121 5.59 29.55 -14.48
C SER A 121 5.20 30.83 -13.76
N GLN A 122 5.18 31.96 -14.48
CA GLN A 122 4.71 33.22 -13.94
C GLN A 122 3.59 33.80 -14.80
N SER A 123 2.69 34.55 -14.16
CA SER A 123 1.56 35.21 -14.81
C SER A 123 1.16 36.47 -14.06
N GLY A 124 0.24 37.24 -14.62
CA GLY A 124 -0.24 38.49 -14.04
C GLY A 124 0.47 39.72 -14.58
N SER A 125 -0.16 40.87 -14.41
CA SER A 125 0.36 42.18 -14.82
C SER A 125 -0.49 43.28 -14.20
N VAL A 126 0.09 44.47 -14.02
CA VAL A 126 -0.64 45.68 -13.65
C VAL A 126 -0.67 46.63 -14.84
N SER A 127 -1.84 47.22 -15.12
CA SER A 127 -1.99 48.18 -16.22
C SER A 127 -1.02 49.35 -16.09
N GLY A 128 -0.30 49.67 -17.17
CA GLY A 128 0.70 50.74 -17.20
C GLY A 128 2.08 50.35 -16.65
N ILE A 129 2.30 49.10 -16.21
CA ILE A 129 3.60 48.60 -15.76
C ILE A 129 4.06 47.48 -16.69
N THR A 130 5.30 47.54 -17.16
CA THR A 130 5.91 46.41 -17.90
C THR A 130 6.33 45.32 -16.91
N PRO A 131 5.77 44.10 -16.99
CA PRO A 131 6.06 43.05 -16.04
C PRO A 131 7.48 42.49 -16.23
N ALA A 132 8.15 42.18 -15.14
CA ALA A 132 9.37 41.38 -15.14
C ALA A 132 9.07 39.94 -15.61
N ASN A 133 10.06 39.26 -16.22
CA ASN A 133 9.91 37.92 -16.79
C ASN A 133 10.66 36.81 -16.02
N ASP A 134 11.22 37.15 -14.85
CA ASP A 134 12.09 36.30 -14.03
C ASP A 134 11.56 36.14 -12.59
N PHE A 135 10.28 36.37 -12.33
CA PHE A 135 9.70 36.30 -10.97
C PHE A 135 9.94 34.94 -10.28
N CYS A 136 9.91 33.84 -11.03
CA CYS A 136 10.24 32.50 -10.51
C CYS A 136 11.68 32.40 -9.93
N THR A 137 12.63 33.21 -10.42
CA THR A 137 13.99 33.25 -9.85
C THR A 137 14.08 34.17 -8.63
N GLN A 138 13.07 35.01 -8.40
CA GLN A 138 13.01 35.92 -7.25
C GLN A 138 12.33 35.27 -6.04
N VAL A 139 11.36 34.38 -6.24
CA VAL A 139 10.67 33.71 -5.12
C VAL A 139 11.60 32.66 -4.51
N THR A 140 12.00 32.87 -3.26
CA THR A 140 12.73 31.87 -2.47
C THR A 140 11.74 30.88 -1.87
N LEU A 141 12.03 29.59 -2.01
CA LEU A 141 11.32 28.47 -1.39
C LEU A 141 12.24 27.77 -0.39
N LYS A 142 11.73 27.57 0.81
CA LYS A 142 12.28 26.65 1.79
C LYS A 142 11.27 25.58 2.14
N VAL A 143 11.72 24.33 2.22
CA VAL A 143 10.89 23.20 2.64
C VAL A 143 11.49 22.58 3.89
N TYR A 144 10.68 22.37 4.91
CA TYR A 144 11.06 21.81 6.20
C TYR A 144 10.31 20.51 6.45
N VAL A 145 10.98 19.57 7.11
CA VAL A 145 10.33 18.41 7.72
C VAL A 145 9.89 18.82 9.12
N GLY A 146 8.59 18.77 9.40
CA GLY A 146 8.02 19.25 10.65
C GLY A 146 6.84 20.18 10.44
N ALA A 147 6.12 20.44 11.52
CA ALA A 147 4.95 21.33 11.52
C ALA A 147 5.31 22.82 11.54
N THR A 148 6.59 23.15 11.77
CA THR A 148 7.11 24.51 11.89
C THR A 148 8.31 24.72 10.96
N ALA A 149 8.49 25.96 10.49
CA ALA A 149 9.64 26.37 9.68
C ALA A 149 10.87 26.63 10.55
N THR A 150 11.31 25.62 11.29
CA THR A 150 12.42 25.70 12.26
C THR A 150 13.48 24.65 11.97
N GLY A 151 14.76 25.00 12.14
CA GLY A 151 15.89 24.11 11.86
C GLY A 151 16.40 24.22 10.42
N SER A 152 17.12 23.19 9.97
CA SER A 152 17.67 23.14 8.61
C SER A 152 16.59 22.68 7.62
N PRO A 153 16.30 23.47 6.57
CA PRO A 153 15.36 23.03 5.54
C PRO A 153 15.96 21.89 4.70
N ILE A 154 15.11 20.98 4.24
CA ILE A 154 15.47 19.92 3.27
C ILE A 154 15.62 20.46 1.84
N TYR A 155 15.09 21.66 1.59
CA TYR A 155 15.32 22.41 0.35
C TYR A 155 15.42 23.90 0.66
N ASN A 156 16.38 24.59 0.04
CA ASN A 156 16.55 26.02 0.14
C ASN A 156 17.07 26.57 -1.19
N GLY A 157 16.22 27.24 -1.94
CA GLY A 157 16.54 27.76 -3.26
C GLY A 157 15.40 28.59 -3.84
N THR A 158 15.48 28.95 -5.11
CA THR A 158 14.41 29.68 -5.81
C THR A 158 13.42 28.69 -6.43
N LEU A 159 12.18 29.12 -6.68
CA LEU A 159 11.20 28.26 -7.38
C LEU A 159 11.72 27.80 -8.76
N ALA A 160 12.41 28.67 -9.49
CA ALA A 160 13.05 28.32 -10.75
C ALA A 160 14.16 27.26 -10.61
N ALA A 161 14.90 27.26 -9.50
CA ALA A 161 15.95 26.28 -9.24
C ALA A 161 15.40 24.94 -8.72
N PHE A 162 14.14 24.90 -8.24
CA PHE A 162 13.53 23.68 -7.74
C PHE A 162 13.08 22.78 -8.89
N THR A 163 14.01 22.00 -9.43
CA THR A 163 13.81 21.15 -10.63
C THR A 163 14.08 19.68 -10.37
N THR A 164 14.81 19.35 -9.30
CA THR A 164 15.17 17.99 -8.93
C THR A 164 14.22 17.45 -7.87
N PRO A 165 13.71 16.21 -8.01
CA PRO A 165 12.93 15.57 -6.95
C PRO A 165 13.69 15.51 -5.62
N LEU A 166 12.99 15.79 -4.52
CA LEU A 166 13.51 15.55 -3.17
C LEU A 166 13.19 14.12 -2.77
N SER A 167 14.21 13.37 -2.36
CA SER A 167 14.04 12.08 -1.69
C SER A 167 13.72 12.29 -0.22
N LEU A 168 12.65 11.67 0.24
CA LEU A 168 12.10 11.81 1.58
C LEU A 168 12.14 10.46 2.30
N THR A 169 12.06 10.50 3.63
CA THR A 169 11.96 9.27 4.43
C THR A 169 10.64 8.57 4.16
N PRO A 170 10.63 7.30 3.71
CA PRO A 170 9.40 6.55 3.49
C PRO A 170 8.51 6.49 4.74
N LEU A 171 7.20 6.66 4.56
CA LEU A 171 6.23 6.62 5.65
C LEU A 171 5.72 5.20 5.86
N ALA A 172 5.95 4.64 7.05
CA ALA A 172 5.37 3.36 7.44
C ALA A 172 3.83 3.38 7.36
N ALA A 173 3.20 2.21 7.32
CA ALA A 173 1.75 2.11 7.39
C ALA A 173 1.19 2.86 8.62
N SER A 174 0.12 3.63 8.42
CA SER A 174 -0.50 4.54 9.40
C SER A 174 0.39 5.69 9.90
N ALA A 175 1.61 5.86 9.39
CA ALA A 175 2.47 6.96 9.80
C ALA A 175 2.03 8.29 9.16
N THR A 176 2.28 9.37 9.88
CA THR A 176 2.03 10.74 9.44
C THR A 176 3.30 11.59 9.55
N GLN A 177 3.47 12.54 8.65
CA GLN A 177 4.61 13.45 8.63
C GLN A 177 4.17 14.84 8.14
N PRO A 178 4.30 15.89 8.97
CA PRO A 178 4.12 17.26 8.52
C PRO A 178 5.33 17.75 7.71
N TYR A 179 5.04 18.58 6.71
CA TYR A 179 5.99 19.33 5.90
C TYR A 179 5.56 20.79 5.86
N THR A 180 6.51 21.69 6.07
CA THR A 180 6.27 23.14 6.09
C THR A 180 6.97 23.80 4.91
N PHE A 181 6.20 24.50 4.09
CA PHE A 181 6.66 25.29 2.95
C PHE A 181 6.70 26.76 3.37
N GLN A 182 7.85 27.40 3.19
CA GLN A 182 8.00 28.84 3.37
C GLN A 182 8.40 29.46 2.04
N VAL A 183 7.63 30.46 1.62
CA VAL A 183 7.95 31.30 0.46
C VAL A 183 8.28 32.71 0.93
N SER A 184 9.26 33.35 0.29
CA SER A 184 9.66 34.71 0.61
C SER A 184 10.13 35.48 -0.61
N LEU A 185 9.95 36.80 -0.56
CA LEU A 185 10.41 37.73 -1.60
C LEU A 185 11.58 38.58 -1.09
N PRO A 186 12.59 38.88 -1.92
CA PRO A 186 13.59 39.89 -1.63
C PRO A 186 12.96 41.27 -1.35
N SER A 187 13.55 42.05 -0.46
CA SER A 187 13.12 43.43 -0.18
C SER A 187 13.48 44.41 -1.29
N SER A 188 14.38 44.03 -2.19
CA SER A 188 14.86 44.85 -3.31
C SER A 188 13.97 44.81 -4.56
N LEU A 189 12.88 44.03 -4.56
CA LEU A 189 12.00 43.93 -5.73
C LEU A 189 11.30 45.26 -6.01
N GLY A 190 11.39 45.72 -7.26
CA GLY A 190 10.75 46.95 -7.75
C GLY A 190 9.34 46.74 -8.29
N ASN A 191 8.75 47.83 -8.80
CA ASN A 191 7.36 47.85 -9.27
C ASN A 191 7.06 46.92 -10.45
N SER A 192 8.07 46.51 -11.24
CA SER A 192 7.91 45.57 -12.35
C SER A 192 7.44 44.17 -11.91
N TYR A 193 7.54 43.84 -10.62
CA TYR A 193 7.08 42.58 -10.06
C TYR A 193 5.66 42.66 -9.45
N GLN A 194 5.03 43.84 -9.47
CA GLN A 194 3.72 44.02 -8.89
C GLN A 194 2.65 43.23 -9.66
N GLY A 195 1.79 42.53 -8.93
CA GLY A 195 0.70 41.73 -9.50
C GLY A 195 1.14 40.43 -10.17
N LEU A 196 2.43 40.08 -10.12
CA LEU A 196 2.92 38.81 -10.63
C LEU A 196 2.59 37.66 -9.67
N THR A 197 2.28 36.51 -10.24
CA THR A 197 2.01 35.25 -9.54
C THR A 197 2.92 34.17 -10.11
N ALA A 198 3.65 33.48 -9.23
CA ALA A 198 4.40 32.27 -9.58
C ALA A 198 3.56 31.02 -9.31
N SER A 199 3.63 30.04 -10.19
CA SER A 199 2.94 28.75 -10.07
C SER A 199 3.86 27.61 -10.45
N GLN A 200 3.94 26.59 -9.61
CA GLN A 200 4.72 25.37 -9.81
C GLN A 200 3.90 24.20 -9.26
N ALA A 201 3.67 23.19 -10.10
CA ALA A 201 3.02 21.95 -9.66
C ALA A 201 3.97 21.17 -8.75
N LEU A 202 3.43 20.53 -7.73
CA LEU A 202 4.18 19.68 -6.80
C LEU A 202 3.51 18.32 -6.72
N THR A 203 4.26 17.24 -6.91
CA THR A 203 3.75 15.87 -6.90
C THR A 203 4.46 15.04 -5.86
N TRP A 204 3.69 14.56 -4.88
CA TRP A 204 4.13 13.55 -3.92
C TRP A 204 3.97 12.16 -4.53
N THR A 205 4.99 11.30 -4.40
CA THR A 205 4.94 9.94 -4.96
C THR A 205 5.43 8.90 -3.95
N PHE A 206 4.60 7.89 -3.69
CA PHE A 206 5.02 6.63 -3.08
C PHE A 206 5.28 5.60 -4.19
N SER A 207 6.40 4.88 -4.10
CA SER A 207 6.66 3.72 -4.96
C SER A 207 7.01 2.50 -4.11
N SER A 208 6.46 1.34 -4.47
CA SER A 208 6.75 0.03 -3.86
C SER A 208 8.09 -0.55 -4.28
#